data_AF-A0A1M4Y2B5-F1
#
_entry.id   AF-A0A1M4Y2B5-F1
#
_cell.length_a   1.000
_cell.length_b   1.000
_cell.length_c   1.000
_cell.angle_alpha   90.00
_cell.angle_beta   90.00
_cell.angle_gamma   90.00
#
_symmetry.space_group_name_H-M   'P 1'
#
loop_
_entity.id
_entity.type
_entity.pdbx_description
1 polymer ?
#
loop_
_entity_poly.entity_id
_entity_poly.type
_entity_poly.pdbx_seq_one_letter_code
_entity_poly.pdbx_strand_id
1 'polypeptide(L)' 'MGKKRSKKTETLREELKYYESKGISLWLDGKASTPREIEKAHKIAEDGVYMRDYVQNEKGEIEKLEFDFVKTK' A
#
# COMPACT_ATOMS: atom_id res chain seq x y z
N MET A 1 -24.55 21.21 -8.74
CA MET A 1 -23.67 20.32 -9.52
C MET A 1 -22.39 20.08 -8.73
N GLY A 2 -22.29 18.94 -8.04
CA GLY A 2 -21.13 18.62 -7.20
C GLY A 2 -19.87 18.48 -8.05
N LYS A 3 -18.82 19.22 -7.70
CA LYS A 3 -17.51 19.13 -8.35
C LYS A 3 -17.00 17.69 -8.19
N LYS A 4 -17.09 16.88 -9.24
CA LYS A 4 -16.33 15.63 -9.38
C LYS A 4 -14.86 16.03 -9.28
N ARG A 5 -14.26 15.86 -8.10
CA ARG A 5 -12.81 15.91 -7.94
C ARG A 5 -12.26 14.79 -8.81
N SER A 6 -11.76 15.13 -10.00
CA SER A 6 -10.86 14.30 -10.78
C SER A 6 -9.55 14.16 -9.99
N LYS A 7 -9.59 13.41 -8.88
CA LYS A 7 -8.37 12.99 -8.19
C LYS A 7 -7.68 12.04 -9.16
N LYS A 8 -6.55 12.50 -9.69
CA LYS A 8 -5.61 11.73 -10.51
C LYS A 8 -5.61 10.28 -10.03
N THR A 9 -6.02 9.38 -10.90
CA THR A 9 -5.90 7.94 -10.74
C THR A 9 -4.43 7.57 -10.83
N GLU A 10 -3.62 7.99 -9.87
CA GLU A 10 -2.37 7.29 -9.62
C GLU A 10 -2.78 5.91 -9.11
N THR A 11 -2.52 4.89 -9.90
CA THR A 11 -2.81 3.51 -9.51
C THR A 11 -2.05 3.21 -8.22
N LEU A 12 -2.61 2.36 -7.33
CA LEU A 12 -1.91 1.90 -6.11
C LEU A 12 -0.47 1.46 -6.43
N ARG A 13 -0.28 0.86 -7.60
CA ARG A 13 1.04 0.47 -8.10
C ARG A 13 2.00 1.64 -8.34
N GLU A 14 1.54 2.78 -8.85
CA GLU A 14 2.39 3.97 -9.06
C GLU A 14 2.81 4.61 -7.75
N GLU A 15 1.87 4.71 -6.81
CA GLU A 15 2.16 5.16 -5.45
C GLU A 15 3.22 4.27 -4.79
N LEU A 16 3.06 2.94 -4.86
CA LEU A 16 3.99 1.99 -4.30
C LEU A 16 5.37 2.04 -4.95
N LYS A 17 5.44 2.22 -6.28
CA LYS A 17 6.71 2.44 -6.99
C LYS A 17 7.42 3.71 -6.51
N TYR A 18 6.66 4.77 -6.22
CA TYR A 18 7.25 5.99 -5.67
C TYR A 18 7.92 5.71 -4.32
N TYR A 19 7.23 5.01 -3.41
CA TYR A 19 7.81 4.62 -2.12
C TYR A 19 9.06 3.74 -2.28
N GLU A 20 8.98 2.72 -3.12
CA GLU A 20 10.13 1.85 -3.44
C GLU A 20 11.32 2.66 -3.99
N SER A 21 11.07 3.63 -4.88
CA SER A 21 12.12 4.51 -5.42
C SER A 21 12.78 5.41 -4.37
N LYS A 22 12.11 5.64 -3.23
CA LYS A 22 12.64 6.39 -2.08
C LYS A 22 13.39 5.49 -1.08
N GLY A 23 13.55 4.21 -1.39
CA GLY A 23 14.17 3.23 -0.50
C GLY A 23 13.24 2.73 0.62
N ILE A 24 11.93 3.02 0.52
CA ILE A 24 10.95 2.55 1.50
C ILE A 24 10.57 1.12 1.15
N SER A 25 10.78 0.20 2.10
CA SER A 25 10.51 -1.22 1.90
C SER A 25 9.02 -1.50 1.90
N LEU A 26 8.56 -2.39 1.03
CA LEU A 26 7.14 -2.76 0.93
C LEU A 26 6.94 -4.20 1.38
N TRP A 27 5.96 -4.43 2.24
CA TRP A 27 5.70 -5.72 2.84
C TRP A 27 4.22 -6.08 2.75
N LEU A 28 3.92 -7.35 2.49
CA LEU A 28 2.58 -7.91 2.41
C LEU A 28 2.52 -9.15 3.31
N ASP A 29 1.60 -9.16 4.28
CA ASP A 29 1.39 -10.25 5.23
C ASP A 29 2.70 -10.71 5.89
N GLY A 30 3.49 -9.74 6.39
CA GLY A 30 4.77 -9.97 7.04
C GLY A 30 5.93 -10.42 6.13
N LYS A 31 5.82 -10.28 4.80
CA LYS A 31 6.89 -10.62 3.84
C LYS A 31 7.23 -9.46 2.92
N ALA A 32 8.52 -9.26 2.64
CA ALA A 32 8.95 -8.32 1.60
C ALA A 32 8.24 -8.63 0.26
N SER A 33 7.73 -7.60 -0.39
CA SER A 33 6.89 -7.73 -1.59
C SER A 33 7.08 -6.56 -2.54
N THR A 34 6.62 -6.73 -3.77
CA THR A 34 6.69 -5.70 -4.81
C THR A 34 5.39 -4.91 -4.95
N PRO A 35 5.43 -3.70 -5.53
CA PRO A 35 4.22 -2.93 -5.87
C PRO A 35 3.15 -3.73 -6.64
N ARG A 36 3.60 -4.65 -7.52
CA ARG A 36 2.70 -5.46 -8.36
C ARG A 36 2.00 -6.55 -7.55
N GLU A 37 2.69 -7.16 -6.60
CA GLU A 37 2.13 -8.21 -5.74
C GLU A 37 1.09 -7.63 -4.79
N ILE A 38 1.39 -6.50 -4.14
CA ILE A 38 0.46 -5.80 -3.25
C ILE A 38 -0.79 -5.33 -4.00
N GLU A 39 -0.62 -4.75 -5.20
CA GLU A 39 -1.74 -4.36 -6.06
C GLU A 39 -2.61 -5.58 -6.42
N LYS A 40 -1.99 -6.70 -6.80
CA LYS A 40 -2.72 -7.92 -7.12
C LYS A 40 -3.49 -8.44 -5.91
N ALA A 41 -2.88 -8.46 -4.73
CA ALA A 41 -3.51 -8.90 -3.49
C ALA A 41 -4.75 -8.05 -3.15
N HIS A 42 -4.67 -6.72 -3.28
CA HIS A 42 -5.82 -5.84 -3.10
C HIS A 42 -6.94 -6.09 -4.12
N LYS A 43 -6.60 -6.44 -5.36
CA LYS A 43 -7.61 -6.69 -6.42
C LYS A 43 -8.35 -8.02 -6.25
N ILE A 44 -7.72 -9.03 -5.64
CA ILE A 44 -8.30 -10.37 -5.47
C ILE A 44 -8.94 -10.57 -4.09
N ALA A 45 -8.79 -9.62 -3.17
CA ALA A 45 -9.38 -9.71 -1.84
C ALA A 45 -10.92 -9.59 -1.95
N GLU A 46 -11.63 -10.69 -1.72
CA GLU A 46 -13.10 -10.74 -1.76
C GLU A 46 -13.72 -10.57 -0.36
N ASP A 47 -13.17 -11.25 0.66
CA ASP A 47 -13.72 -11.31 2.03
C ASP A 47 -12.92 -10.47 3.04
N GLY A 48 -12.33 -9.37 2.58
CA GLY A 48 -11.54 -8.51 3.44
C GLY A 48 -10.84 -7.39 2.71
N VAL A 49 -10.08 -6.62 3.48
CA VAL A 49 -9.31 -5.48 3.00
C VAL A 49 -7.89 -5.58 3.51
N TYR A 50 -6.95 -5.08 2.75
CA TYR A 50 -5.58 -4.88 3.21
C TYR A 50 -5.48 -3.52 3.90
N MET A 51 -5.08 -3.51 5.17
CA MET A 51 -4.74 -2.28 5.89
C MET A 51 -3.26 -1.97 5.70
N ARG A 52 -2.91 -0.68 5.66
CA ARG A 52 -1.54 -0.20 5.47
C ARG A 52 -1.04 0.48 6.73
N ASP A 53 0.08 0.02 7.26
CA ASP A 53 0.82 0.63 8.35
C ASP A 53 2.11 1.31 7.87
N TYR A 54 2.46 2.42 8.53
CA TYR A 54 3.67 3.20 8.27
C TYR A 54 4.69 2.93 9.39
N VAL A 55 5.71 2.16 9.07
CA VAL A 55 6.78 1.83 10.01
C VAL A 55 7.90 2.86 9.88
N GLN A 56 8.26 3.46 11.01
CA GLN A 56 9.29 4.48 11.09
C GLN A 56 10.60 3.92 11.62
N ASN A 57 11.71 4.50 11.17
CA ASN A 57 13.03 4.25 11.72
C ASN A 57 13.26 5.03 13.03
N GLU A 58 14.45 4.84 13.61
CA GLU A 58 14.87 5.53 14.85
C GLU A 58 14.88 7.06 14.74
N LYS A 59 14.87 7.61 13.52
CA LYS A 59 14.84 9.06 13.26
C LYS A 59 13.41 9.58 13.03
N GLY A 60 12.40 8.71 13.08
CA GLY A 60 11.00 9.06 12.81
C GLY A 60 10.66 9.17 11.32
N GLU A 61 11.55 8.72 10.43
CA GLU A 61 11.29 8.70 8.99
C GLU A 61 10.65 7.38 8.60
N ILE A 62 9.71 7.40 7.66
CA ILE A 62 9.10 6.17 7.14
C ILE A 62 10.18 5.33 6.46
N GLU A 63 10.41 4.13 6.96
CA GLU A 63 11.34 3.17 6.36
C GLU A 63 10.62 2.03 5.64
N LYS A 64 9.38 1.74 6.03
CA LYS A 64 8.65 0.59 5.53
C LYS A 64 7.13 0.79 5.56
N LEU A 65 6.47 0.23 4.55
CA LEU A 65 5.02 0.07 4.49
C LEU A 65 4.66 -1.40 4.69
N GLU A 66 3.80 -1.68 5.65
CA GLU A 66 3.27 -3.02 5.89
C GLU A 66 1.81 -3.09 5.46
N PHE A 67 1.47 -4.12 4.70
CA PHE A 67 0.10 -4.40 4.28
C PHE A 67 -0.35 -5.72 4.88
N ASP A 68 -1.35 -5.67 5.75
CA ASP A 68 -1.88 -6.86 6.42
C ASP A 68 -3.33 -7.08 6.06
N PHE A 69 -3.66 -8.34 5.73
CA PHE A 69 -5.02 -8.71 5.39
C PHE A 69 -5.93 -8.74 6.62
N VAL A 70 -7.05 -8.02 6.54
CA VAL A 70 -8.07 -7.93 7.57
C VAL A 70 -9.38 -8.43 7.02
N LYS A 71 -9.87 -9.54 7.58
CA LYS A 71 -11.17 -10.10 7.23
C LYS A 71 -12.29 -9.16 7.67
N THR A 72 -13.13 -8.77 6.73
CA THR A 72 -14.39 -8.09 7.03
C THR A 72 -15.46 -9.17 7.21
N LYS A 73 -15.99 -9.28 8.44
CA LYS A 73 -17.03 -10.27 8.80
C LYS A 73 -18.31 -10.11 8.00
#